data_AF-A0A8J2WUS8-F1
#
_entry.id   AF-A0A8J2WUS8-F1
#
_cell.length_a   1.000
_cell.length_b   1.000
_cell.length_c   1.000
_cell.angle_alpha   90.00
_cell.angle_beta   90.00
_cell.angle_gamma   90.00
#
_symmetry.space_group_name_H-M   'P 1'
#
loop_
_entity.id
_entity.type
_entity.pdbx_description
1 polymer ?
#
loop_
_entity_poly.entity_id
_entity_poly.type
_entity_poly.pdbx_seq_one_letter_code
_entity_poly.pdbx_strand_id
1 'polypeptide(L)'
;MRALILILGAVLGMSEKRVQFKLAATVAYETVPSRAQTLGEAAGLREVKRVFRHAPKHEAKHRAQGLHLWYTGAAASAADADRAVAQLQADPDLLHLLVEGEWALAAPPRADAGGNSVPVRHRFEAEGVDVWLTRDTGVAAEPLEAVALNLERREASVERSNVGGYHSHTDLFDAFPRATHAARQATEIAARAMGADVSARAPATRVAVEGARLVVDGDYQLAVRADAANLELAGAARAHDADASGSVEAWVNVSRAGHFNALHDHAGASVSGVIWVRAPPAPRGVEFSGCLFLALRFPSDDAPGAYALVAPADRALVAFPGRLAHAVLPLAPEALRDPDDVRISLAFNYP
;
A
#
# COMPACT_ATOMS: atom_id res chain seq x y z
N MET A 1 -2.02 56.80 1.11
CA MET A 1 -1.90 55.64 2.01
C MET A 1 -2.41 54.38 1.32
N ARG A 2 -1.52 53.43 1.03
CA ARG A 2 -1.68 51.96 1.19
C ARG A 2 -0.40 51.34 0.65
N ALA A 3 0.27 50.55 1.48
CA ALA A 3 1.65 50.13 1.24
C ALA A 3 1.70 48.88 0.35
N LEU A 4 2.63 48.90 -0.60
CA LEU A 4 3.08 47.74 -1.34
C LEU A 4 4.05 46.97 -0.43
N ILE A 5 3.65 45.79 0.08
CA ILE A 5 4.58 44.90 0.78
C ILE A 5 5.12 43.90 -0.24
N LEU A 6 6.28 44.24 -0.80
CA LEU A 6 7.18 43.27 -1.42
C LEU A 6 7.79 42.42 -0.29
N ILE A 7 7.52 41.12 -0.24
CA ILE A 7 8.42 40.18 0.45
C ILE A 7 9.34 39.58 -0.61
N LEU A 8 10.41 40.32 -0.90
CA LEU A 8 11.51 39.82 -1.72
C LEU A 8 12.37 38.88 -0.86
N GLY A 9 11.87 37.67 -0.65
CA GLY A 9 12.52 36.61 0.14
C GLY A 9 13.59 35.83 -0.61
N ALA A 10 14.35 36.50 -1.49
CA ALA A 10 15.46 35.88 -2.21
C ALA A 10 16.68 35.70 -1.28
N VAL A 11 16.58 34.80 -0.31
CA VAL A 11 17.75 34.25 0.35
C VAL A 11 18.38 33.26 -0.63
N LEU A 12 19.42 33.72 -1.34
CA LEU A 12 20.40 32.85 -1.98
C LEU A 12 21.18 32.11 -0.88
N GLY A 13 20.55 31.06 -0.33
CA GLY A 13 21.09 30.22 0.72
C GLY A 13 20.63 28.80 0.46
N MET A 14 21.57 27.92 0.12
CA MET A 14 21.32 26.52 -0.18
C MET A 14 20.72 25.84 1.06
N SER A 15 19.41 25.58 1.06
CA SER A 15 18.78 24.78 2.10
C SER A 15 19.24 23.33 1.93
N GLU A 16 20.24 22.90 2.71
CA GLU A 16 20.75 21.53 2.66
C GLU A 16 19.61 20.54 2.89
N LYS A 17 19.44 19.60 1.95
CA LYS A 17 18.37 18.61 1.98
C LYS A 17 18.77 17.45 2.89
N ARG A 18 17.91 17.03 3.81
CA ARG A 18 18.20 15.89 4.69
C ARG A 18 17.68 14.59 4.08
N VAL A 19 18.61 13.70 3.75
CA VAL A 19 18.32 12.29 3.49
C VAL A 19 18.43 11.53 4.82
N GLN A 20 17.49 10.64 5.11
CA GLN A 20 17.57 9.70 6.22
C GLN A 20 17.45 8.27 5.70
N PHE A 21 18.22 7.35 6.28
CA PHE A 21 18.25 5.96 5.84
C PHE A 21 18.44 5.01 7.02
N LYS A 22 17.99 3.76 6.84
CA LYS A 22 17.99 2.69 7.86
C LYS A 22 18.59 1.43 7.26
N LEU A 23 19.55 0.84 7.97
CA LEU A 23 20.28 -0.37 7.56
C LEU A 23 19.89 -1.60 8.37
N ALA A 24 20.20 -2.78 7.84
CA ALA A 24 20.17 -4.04 8.58
C ALA A 24 20.91 -3.93 9.93
N ALA A 25 20.35 -4.52 10.98
CA ALA A 25 20.89 -4.36 12.35
C ALA A 25 22.27 -5.00 12.51
N THR A 26 22.54 -6.08 11.76
CA THR A 26 23.86 -6.71 11.61
C THR A 26 24.94 -5.71 11.17
N VAL A 27 24.59 -4.80 10.27
CA VAL A 27 25.49 -3.77 9.68
C VAL A 27 25.57 -2.51 10.55
N ALA A 28 24.50 -2.19 11.28
CA ALA A 28 24.34 -0.92 11.98
C ALA A 28 25.28 -0.74 13.21
N TYR A 29 25.84 -1.82 13.75
CA TYR A 29 26.66 -1.80 14.98
C TYR A 29 28.18 -1.95 14.74
N GLU A 30 28.64 -1.90 13.50
CA GLU A 30 30.06 -2.09 13.15
C GLU A 30 30.94 -0.86 13.48
N THR A 31 32.27 -1.08 13.44
CA THR A 31 33.34 -0.19 13.91
C THR A 31 33.41 1.16 13.20
N VAL A 32 34.17 2.11 13.75
CA VAL A 32 34.40 3.44 13.16
C VAL A 32 35.42 3.35 12.00
N PRO A 33 35.17 3.96 10.82
CA PRO A 33 33.92 4.61 10.41
C PRO A 33 32.82 3.58 10.13
N SER A 34 31.62 3.82 10.65
CA SER A 34 30.50 2.86 10.51
C SER A 34 30.13 2.67 9.04
N ARG A 35 29.66 1.48 8.63
CA ARG A 35 29.23 1.24 7.25
C ARG A 35 28.15 2.23 6.77
N ALA A 36 27.30 2.74 7.67
CA ALA A 36 26.36 3.81 7.36
C ALA A 36 27.04 5.13 6.97
N GLN A 37 28.14 5.49 7.64
CA GLN A 37 28.95 6.65 7.28
C GLN A 37 29.59 6.45 5.91
N THR A 38 30.24 5.30 5.68
CA THR A 38 30.83 4.94 4.38
C THR A 38 29.80 4.98 3.24
N LEU A 39 28.59 4.46 3.46
CA LEU A 39 27.50 4.48 2.48
C LEU A 39 26.99 5.89 2.20
N GLY A 40 26.76 6.69 3.25
CA GLY A 40 26.30 8.07 3.09
C GLY A 40 27.34 8.94 2.39
N GLU A 41 28.62 8.84 2.78
CA GLU A 41 29.73 9.57 2.14
C GLU A 41 29.92 9.14 0.68
N ALA A 42 29.85 7.84 0.39
CA ALA A 42 29.89 7.33 -0.99
C ALA A 42 28.71 7.86 -1.83
N ALA A 43 27.53 8.02 -1.22
CA ALA A 43 26.34 8.64 -1.80
C ALA A 43 26.38 10.19 -1.87
N GLY A 44 27.50 10.82 -1.50
CA GLY A 44 27.67 12.28 -1.54
C GLY A 44 27.02 13.05 -0.37
N LEU A 45 26.55 12.35 0.66
CA LEU A 45 25.98 12.96 1.86
C LEU A 45 27.07 13.41 2.84
N ARG A 46 26.88 14.59 3.42
CA ARG A 46 27.70 15.16 4.50
C ARG A 46 27.07 14.89 5.86
N GLU A 47 27.84 15.10 6.94
CA GLU A 47 27.38 14.98 8.32
C GLU A 47 26.59 13.69 8.65
N VAL A 48 27.00 12.56 8.07
CA VAL A 48 26.27 11.30 8.23
C VAL A 48 26.29 10.87 9.69
N LYS A 49 25.16 11.03 10.37
CA LYS A 49 25.03 10.82 11.83
C LYS A 49 23.79 10.03 12.19
N ARG A 50 23.91 9.21 13.23
CA ARG A 50 22.82 8.41 13.77
C ARG A 50 21.72 9.32 14.34
N VAL A 51 20.48 9.16 13.89
CA VAL A 51 19.31 9.91 14.39
C VAL A 51 18.67 9.13 15.52
N PHE A 52 18.86 9.59 16.76
CA PHE A 52 18.11 9.10 17.91
C PHE A 52 17.96 10.19 18.97
N ARG A 53 16.72 10.49 19.38
CA ARG A 53 16.49 11.12 20.69
C ARG A 53 16.84 10.08 21.77
N HIS A 54 17.65 10.47 22.75
CA HIS A 54 18.05 9.64 23.90
C HIS A 54 18.88 8.37 23.61
N ALA A 55 19.63 8.32 22.50
CA ALA A 55 20.42 7.14 22.07
C ALA A 55 21.16 6.36 23.19
N PRO A 56 21.90 7.00 24.13
CA PRO A 56 22.72 6.26 25.09
C PRO A 56 21.92 5.39 26.07
N LYS A 57 20.66 5.72 26.37
CA LYS A 57 19.83 4.96 27.32
C LYS A 57 19.27 3.65 26.74
N HIS A 58 19.14 3.56 25.41
CA HIS A 58 18.44 2.44 24.76
C HIS A 58 19.32 1.65 23.80
N GLU A 59 20.53 2.09 23.49
CA GLU A 59 21.46 1.41 22.57
C GLU A 59 21.74 -0.05 22.96
N ALA A 60 21.95 -0.36 24.25
CA ALA A 60 22.13 -1.73 24.72
C ALA A 60 20.88 -2.61 24.49
N LYS A 61 19.68 -2.05 24.68
CA LYS A 61 18.40 -2.74 24.42
C LYS A 61 18.20 -2.97 22.92
N HIS A 62 18.48 -1.96 22.09
CA HIS A 62 18.37 -2.10 20.63
C HIS A 62 19.35 -3.15 20.09
N ARG A 63 20.59 -3.18 20.58
CA ARG A 63 21.57 -4.22 20.21
C ARG A 63 21.11 -5.61 20.66
N ALA A 64 20.62 -5.75 21.89
CA ALA A 64 20.11 -7.03 22.41
C ALA A 64 18.86 -7.53 21.68
N GLN A 65 18.05 -6.63 21.11
CA GLN A 65 16.82 -6.95 20.38
C GLN A 65 17.02 -6.99 18.85
N GLY A 66 18.25 -6.87 18.35
CA GLY A 66 18.51 -6.84 16.90
C GLY A 66 17.84 -5.68 16.17
N LEU A 67 17.60 -4.55 16.85
CA LEU A 67 16.90 -3.41 16.27
C LEU A 67 17.84 -2.56 15.41
N HIS A 68 17.33 -2.20 14.24
CA HIS A 68 17.96 -1.32 13.25
C HIS A 68 18.19 0.10 13.77
N LEU A 69 19.15 0.80 13.17
CA LEU A 69 19.46 2.20 13.46
C LEU A 69 19.13 3.10 12.26
N TRP A 70 18.67 4.32 12.57
CA TRP A 70 18.45 5.39 11.60
C TRP A 70 19.65 6.32 11.53
N TYR A 71 19.96 6.79 10.33
CA TYR A 71 21.01 7.75 10.02
C TYR A 71 20.43 8.91 9.22
N THR A 72 21.06 10.08 9.29
CA THR A 72 20.78 11.23 8.43
C THR A 72 22.07 11.75 7.85
N GLY A 73 22.04 12.14 6.58
CA GLY A 73 23.08 12.96 5.96
C GLY A 73 22.48 14.20 5.31
N ALA A 74 23.30 15.22 5.13
CA ALA A 74 22.96 16.46 4.44
C ALA A 74 23.47 16.43 2.99
N ALA A 75 22.57 16.64 2.04
CA ALA A 75 22.88 16.83 0.63
C ALA A 75 22.96 18.32 0.30
N ALA A 76 23.91 18.71 -0.56
CA ALA A 76 24.17 20.11 -0.88
C ALA A 76 23.04 20.79 -1.68
N SER A 77 22.24 20.00 -2.40
CA SER A 77 21.10 20.45 -3.18
C SER A 77 20.04 19.33 -3.28
N ALA A 78 18.86 19.63 -3.83
CA ALA A 78 17.86 18.60 -4.14
C ALA A 78 18.42 17.55 -5.13
N ALA A 79 19.10 17.98 -6.20
CA ALA A 79 19.69 17.07 -7.17
C ALA A 79 20.82 16.18 -6.57
N ASP A 80 21.48 16.63 -5.50
CA ASP A 80 22.40 15.78 -4.73
C ASP A 80 21.64 14.78 -3.85
N ALA A 81 20.51 15.17 -3.26
CA ALA A 81 19.66 14.26 -2.50
C ALA A 81 19.08 13.15 -3.38
N ASP A 82 18.61 13.48 -4.59
CA ASP A 82 18.08 12.52 -5.56
C ASP A 82 19.15 11.52 -6.02
N ARG A 83 20.38 11.99 -6.26
CA ARG A 83 21.54 11.11 -6.54
C ARG A 83 21.87 10.21 -5.36
N ALA A 84 21.91 10.76 -4.15
CA ALA A 84 22.17 10.00 -2.94
C ALA A 84 21.10 8.92 -2.71
N VAL A 85 19.83 9.24 -2.96
CA VAL A 85 18.69 8.33 -2.91
C VAL A 85 18.88 7.16 -3.89
N ALA A 86 19.14 7.45 -5.17
CA ALA A 86 19.32 6.43 -6.19
C ALA A 86 20.53 5.53 -5.91
N GLN A 87 21.61 6.07 -5.35
CA GLN A 87 22.80 5.32 -5.00
C GLN A 87 22.62 4.47 -3.74
N LEU A 88 21.92 4.97 -2.72
CA LEU A 88 21.58 4.19 -1.52
C LEU A 88 20.62 3.04 -1.85
N GLN A 89 19.65 3.26 -2.76
CA GLN A 89 18.70 2.22 -3.21
C GLN A 89 19.38 1.01 -3.88
N ALA A 90 20.63 1.15 -4.33
CA ALA A 90 21.41 0.05 -4.88
C ALA A 90 22.11 -0.82 -3.81
N ASP A 91 22.18 -0.37 -2.54
CA ASP A 91 22.74 -1.19 -1.46
C ASP A 91 21.75 -2.28 -1.00
N PRO A 92 22.16 -3.55 -0.93
CA PRO A 92 21.26 -4.66 -0.62
C PRO A 92 20.79 -4.70 0.85
N ASP A 93 21.48 -4.01 1.76
CA ASP A 93 21.20 -3.94 3.21
C ASP A 93 20.44 -2.65 3.61
N LEU A 94 20.08 -1.79 2.64
CA LEU A 94 19.16 -0.67 2.84
C LEU A 94 17.74 -1.20 3.08
N LEU A 95 17.13 -0.79 4.20
CA LEU A 95 15.78 -1.19 4.58
C LEU A 95 14.74 -0.09 4.38
N HIS A 96 15.10 1.17 4.65
CA HIS A 96 14.21 2.32 4.45
C HIS A 96 15.02 3.57 4.11
N LEU A 97 14.36 4.49 3.41
CA LEU A 97 14.90 5.76 2.94
C LEU A 97 13.80 6.81 3.03
N LEU A 98 14.05 7.90 3.76
CA LEU A 98 13.16 9.05 3.91
C LEU A 98 13.90 10.29 3.39
N VAL A 99 13.21 11.16 2.66
CA VAL A 99 13.69 12.52 2.37
C VAL A 99 12.68 13.49 2.99
N GLU A 100 13.18 14.45 3.77
CA GLU A 100 12.40 15.53 4.41
C GLU A 100 11.16 15.15 5.26
N GLY A 101 10.96 13.88 5.61
CA GLY A 101 10.01 13.45 6.66
C GLY A 101 8.67 12.88 6.16
N GLU A 102 8.51 12.68 4.86
CA GLU A 102 7.35 11.97 4.30
C GLU A 102 7.46 10.45 4.50
N TRP A 103 6.32 9.74 4.53
CA TRP A 103 6.24 8.32 4.85
C TRP A 103 7.00 7.44 3.83
N ALA A 104 7.92 6.59 4.30
CA ALA A 104 8.58 5.58 3.47
C ALA A 104 7.91 4.21 3.56
N LEU A 105 7.88 3.53 2.41
CA LEU A 105 7.45 2.14 2.25
C LEU A 105 8.04 1.19 3.33
N ALA A 106 7.19 0.31 3.88
CA ALA A 106 7.65 -1.04 4.14
C ALA A 106 7.86 -1.70 2.77
N ALA A 107 9.06 -2.25 2.53
CA ALA A 107 9.58 -2.59 1.20
C ALA A 107 8.51 -3.16 0.24
N PRO A 108 8.42 -2.66 -1.01
CA PRO A 108 7.55 -3.28 -2.00
C PRO A 108 7.95 -4.76 -2.11
N PRO A 109 6.99 -5.71 -2.17
CA PRO A 109 7.31 -7.12 -2.30
C PRO A 109 8.22 -7.30 -3.50
N ARG A 110 9.49 -7.68 -3.25
CA ARG A 110 10.52 -7.73 -4.30
C ARG A 110 10.05 -8.71 -5.37
N ALA A 111 9.74 -8.15 -6.55
CA ALA A 111 9.31 -8.94 -7.68
C ALA A 111 10.54 -9.60 -8.31
N ASP A 112 10.91 -10.80 -7.83
CA ASP A 112 11.92 -11.64 -8.45
C ASP A 112 11.62 -11.78 -9.95
N ALA A 113 12.51 -11.23 -10.77
CA ALA A 113 12.29 -11.05 -12.21
C ALA A 113 12.72 -12.30 -12.99
N GLY A 114 12.02 -13.42 -12.81
CA GLY A 114 12.17 -14.58 -13.67
C GLY A 114 11.66 -15.90 -13.07
N GLY A 115 10.95 -16.68 -13.90
CA GLY A 115 10.70 -18.11 -13.67
C GLY A 115 9.50 -18.45 -12.77
N ASN A 116 8.38 -18.79 -13.41
CA ASN A 116 7.15 -19.37 -12.84
C ASN A 116 6.41 -18.50 -11.79
N SER A 117 5.10 -18.37 -11.97
CA SER A 117 4.17 -17.70 -11.05
C SER A 117 3.87 -18.56 -9.81
N VAL A 118 4.92 -18.97 -9.08
CA VAL A 118 4.76 -19.65 -7.79
C VAL A 118 4.11 -18.67 -6.82
N PRO A 119 2.96 -18.99 -6.19
CA PRO A 119 2.36 -18.10 -5.23
C PRO A 119 3.23 -17.96 -3.97
N VAL A 120 3.36 -16.74 -3.47
CA VAL A 120 4.21 -16.40 -2.33
C VAL A 120 3.34 -15.95 -1.15
N ARG A 121 3.53 -16.56 0.01
CA ARG A 121 2.98 -16.08 1.28
C ARG A 121 3.98 -15.14 1.92
N HIS A 122 3.63 -13.86 2.02
CA HIS A 122 4.39 -12.85 2.74
C HIS A 122 3.84 -12.72 4.16
N ARG A 123 4.69 -12.93 5.15
CA ARG A 123 4.33 -12.86 6.56
C ARG A 123 5.00 -11.65 7.22
N PHE A 124 4.17 -10.74 7.71
CA PHE A 124 4.58 -9.54 8.43
C PHE A 124 4.67 -9.89 9.92
N GLU A 125 5.80 -10.47 10.34
CA GLU A 125 5.98 -11.06 11.68
C GLU A 125 5.74 -10.07 12.84
N ALA A 126 6.05 -8.78 12.66
CA ALA A 126 5.86 -7.77 13.70
C ALA A 126 4.38 -7.38 13.89
N GLU A 127 3.55 -7.63 12.88
CA GLU A 127 2.11 -7.35 12.86
C GLU A 127 1.25 -8.62 12.98
N GLY A 128 1.85 -9.80 12.81
CA GLY A 128 1.14 -11.09 12.82
C GLY A 128 0.22 -11.29 11.61
N VAL A 129 0.44 -10.53 10.53
CA VAL A 129 -0.40 -10.55 9.32
C VAL A 129 0.26 -11.40 8.23
N ASP A 130 -0.50 -12.31 7.65
CA ASP A 130 -0.15 -13.00 6.42
C ASP A 130 -0.85 -12.34 5.22
N VAL A 131 -0.16 -12.25 4.08
CA VAL A 131 -0.72 -11.85 2.79
C VAL A 131 -0.20 -12.82 1.73
N TRP A 132 -1.10 -13.37 0.93
CA TRP A 132 -0.77 -14.32 -0.13
C TRP A 132 -0.88 -13.64 -1.49
N LEU A 133 0.13 -13.79 -2.35
CA LEU A 133 0.18 -13.17 -3.68
C LEU A 133 0.55 -14.20 -4.76
N THR A 134 -0.08 -14.10 -5.93
CA THR A 134 0.43 -14.69 -7.18
C THR A 134 0.41 -13.66 -8.30
N ARG A 135 1.39 -13.73 -9.21
CA ARG A 135 1.44 -12.86 -10.40
C ARG A 135 0.60 -13.36 -11.57
N ASP A 136 0.23 -14.63 -11.56
CA ASP A 136 -0.67 -15.21 -12.56
C ASP A 136 -1.54 -16.27 -11.89
N THR A 137 -2.84 -16.11 -12.02
CA THR A 137 -3.87 -17.06 -11.54
C THR A 137 -4.23 -18.11 -12.58
N GLY A 138 -3.77 -17.97 -13.84
CA GLY A 138 -4.26 -18.74 -14.97
C GLY A 138 -5.69 -18.37 -15.41
N VAL A 139 -6.30 -17.36 -14.79
CA VAL A 139 -7.66 -16.91 -15.10
C VAL A 139 -7.67 -16.21 -16.47
N ALA A 140 -8.59 -16.63 -17.34
CA ALA A 140 -8.84 -15.95 -18.61
C ALA A 140 -9.46 -14.57 -18.34
N ALA A 141 -8.76 -13.50 -18.74
CA ALA A 141 -9.21 -12.13 -18.51
C ALA A 141 -10.42 -11.74 -19.37
N GLU A 142 -10.40 -12.10 -20.67
CA GLU A 142 -11.42 -11.68 -21.65
C GLU A 142 -12.88 -11.99 -21.23
N PRO A 143 -13.24 -13.20 -20.75
CA PRO A 143 -14.61 -13.45 -20.29
C PRO A 143 -15.03 -12.60 -19.09
N LEU A 144 -14.11 -12.31 -18.16
CA LEU A 144 -14.39 -11.48 -16.98
C LEU A 144 -14.48 -10.00 -17.32
N GLU A 145 -13.63 -9.52 -18.22
CA GLU A 145 -13.68 -8.16 -18.76
C GLU A 145 -15.00 -7.93 -19.52
N ALA A 146 -15.40 -8.89 -20.37
CA ALA A 146 -16.67 -8.82 -21.08
C ALA A 146 -17.88 -8.78 -20.13
N VAL A 147 -17.86 -9.58 -19.04
CA VAL A 147 -18.88 -9.53 -17.98
C VAL A 147 -18.87 -8.17 -17.28
N ALA A 148 -17.70 -7.69 -16.82
CA ALA A 148 -17.60 -6.44 -16.07
C ALA A 148 -18.08 -5.22 -16.87
N LEU A 149 -17.65 -5.10 -18.13
CA LEU A 149 -18.07 -4.03 -19.02
C LEU A 149 -19.54 -4.14 -19.42
N ASN A 150 -20.11 -5.35 -19.47
CA ASN A 150 -21.55 -5.53 -19.70
C ASN A 150 -22.38 -5.13 -18.47
N LEU A 151 -21.93 -5.47 -17.27
CA LEU A 151 -22.58 -5.11 -16.01
C LEU A 151 -22.58 -3.59 -15.81
N GLU A 152 -21.42 -2.93 -15.95
CA GLU A 152 -21.28 -1.47 -15.86
C GLU A 152 -22.26 -0.71 -16.80
N ARG A 153 -22.48 -1.22 -18.02
CA ARG A 153 -23.39 -0.59 -18.99
C ARG A 153 -24.87 -0.77 -18.69
N ARG A 154 -25.24 -1.73 -17.84
CA ARG A 154 -26.63 -2.21 -17.70
C ARG A 154 -27.22 -2.03 -16.31
N GLU A 155 -26.37 -1.90 -15.30
CA GLU A 155 -26.75 -1.89 -13.89
C GLU A 155 -26.25 -0.60 -13.24
N ALA A 156 -27.01 -0.11 -12.25
CA ALA A 156 -26.50 0.94 -11.38
C ALA A 156 -25.34 0.37 -10.55
N SER A 157 -24.33 1.20 -10.24
CA SER A 157 -23.34 0.80 -9.25
C SER A 157 -24.01 0.61 -7.90
N VAL A 158 -23.61 -0.43 -7.16
CA VAL A 158 -23.83 -0.46 -5.72
C VAL A 158 -22.95 0.63 -5.09
N GLU A 159 -23.49 1.35 -4.11
CA GLU A 159 -22.72 2.30 -3.30
C GLU A 159 -22.12 1.56 -2.09
N ARG A 160 -20.80 1.33 -2.12
CA ARG A 160 -20.00 0.71 -1.04
C ARG A 160 -18.75 1.56 -0.81
N SER A 161 -17.57 0.95 -0.65
CA SER A 161 -16.28 1.65 -0.54
C SER A 161 -15.80 2.33 -1.84
N ASN A 162 -16.42 2.04 -2.99
CA ASN A 162 -16.05 2.58 -4.30
C ASN A 162 -16.41 4.07 -4.43
N VAL A 163 -15.49 4.88 -4.95
CA VAL A 163 -15.70 6.30 -5.26
C VAL A 163 -15.47 6.55 -6.75
N GLY A 164 -16.50 7.04 -7.43
CA GLY A 164 -16.54 7.32 -8.87
C GLY A 164 -16.67 6.08 -9.78
N GLY A 165 -16.13 4.94 -9.37
CA GLY A 165 -16.18 3.68 -10.14
C GLY A 165 -17.43 2.85 -9.97
N TYR A 166 -17.65 1.96 -10.94
CA TYR A 166 -18.70 0.94 -10.89
C TYR A 166 -18.29 -0.22 -9.97
N HIS A 167 -19.24 -0.71 -9.18
CA HIS A 167 -19.15 -1.86 -8.29
C HIS A 167 -20.42 -2.71 -8.48
N SER A 168 -20.28 -3.97 -8.88
CA SER A 168 -21.43 -4.88 -9.10
C SER A 168 -22.01 -5.44 -7.80
N HIS A 169 -23.13 -6.14 -7.89
CA HIS A 169 -23.59 -7.02 -6.81
C HIS A 169 -22.56 -8.12 -6.48
N THR A 170 -22.67 -8.67 -5.27
CA THR A 170 -21.76 -9.63 -4.62
C THR A 170 -21.98 -11.10 -5.03
N ASP A 171 -22.93 -11.35 -5.94
CA ASP A 171 -23.37 -12.66 -6.42
C ASP A 171 -22.71 -13.08 -7.76
N LEU A 172 -21.64 -12.40 -8.20
CA LEU A 172 -21.02 -12.57 -9.51
C LEU A 172 -20.66 -14.04 -9.85
N PHE A 173 -20.23 -14.81 -8.85
CA PHE A 173 -19.90 -16.23 -9.00
C PHE A 173 -21.10 -17.12 -9.33
N ASP A 174 -22.30 -16.75 -8.89
CA ASP A 174 -23.52 -17.51 -9.12
C ASP A 174 -24.35 -16.94 -10.30
N ALA A 175 -24.22 -15.63 -10.58
CA ALA A 175 -24.78 -14.98 -11.76
C ALA A 175 -24.04 -15.37 -13.07
N PHE A 176 -22.71 -15.54 -13.03
CA PHE A 176 -21.88 -15.82 -14.22
C PHE A 176 -20.97 -17.06 -14.09
N PRO A 177 -21.47 -18.23 -13.63
CA PRO A 177 -20.65 -19.35 -13.14
C PRO A 177 -19.70 -19.95 -14.20
N ARG A 178 -19.99 -19.78 -15.49
CA ARG A 178 -19.07 -20.20 -16.58
C ARG A 178 -17.92 -19.22 -16.81
N ALA A 179 -18.18 -17.92 -16.77
CA ALA A 179 -17.16 -16.89 -16.98
C ALA A 179 -16.26 -16.74 -15.74
N THR A 180 -16.80 -16.99 -14.55
CA THR A 180 -16.10 -16.84 -13.27
C THR A 180 -15.48 -18.12 -12.73
N HIS A 181 -15.67 -19.29 -13.36
CA HIS A 181 -15.23 -20.59 -12.84
C HIS A 181 -13.76 -20.61 -12.39
N ALA A 182 -12.85 -20.15 -13.26
CA ALA A 182 -11.42 -20.10 -12.96
C ALA A 182 -11.09 -19.11 -11.82
N ALA A 183 -11.80 -17.97 -11.76
CA ALA A 183 -11.62 -16.99 -10.69
C ALA A 183 -12.08 -17.56 -9.34
N ARG A 184 -13.23 -18.25 -9.30
CA ARG A 184 -13.72 -18.95 -8.11
C ARG A 184 -12.72 -20.01 -7.63
N GLN A 185 -12.16 -20.81 -8.54
CA GLN A 185 -11.09 -21.76 -8.20
C GLN A 185 -9.84 -21.08 -7.65
N ALA A 186 -9.40 -19.96 -8.25
CA ALA A 186 -8.25 -19.19 -7.76
C ALA A 186 -8.50 -18.61 -6.36
N THR A 187 -9.68 -18.05 -6.10
CA THR A 187 -10.15 -17.59 -4.79
C THR A 187 -10.13 -18.72 -3.75
N GLU A 188 -10.67 -19.90 -4.07
CA GLU A 188 -10.66 -21.04 -3.15
C GLU A 188 -9.24 -21.57 -2.86
N ILE A 189 -8.35 -21.56 -3.85
CA ILE A 189 -6.93 -21.92 -3.66
C ILE A 189 -6.24 -20.91 -2.73
N ALA A 190 -6.47 -19.61 -2.95
CA ALA A 190 -5.93 -18.53 -2.12
C ALA A 190 -6.43 -18.63 -0.67
N ALA A 191 -7.73 -18.84 -0.46
CA ALA A 191 -8.33 -19.02 0.86
C ALA A 191 -7.73 -20.22 1.61
N ARG A 192 -7.61 -21.38 0.95
CA ARG A 192 -6.93 -22.56 1.52
C ARG A 192 -5.47 -22.30 1.85
N ALA A 193 -4.72 -21.58 1.01
CA ALA A 193 -3.31 -21.23 1.25
C ALA A 193 -3.12 -20.21 2.39
N MET A 194 -4.10 -19.33 2.60
CA MET A 194 -4.19 -18.44 3.75
C MET A 194 -4.54 -19.17 5.06
N GLY A 195 -5.01 -20.41 4.99
CA GLY A 195 -5.44 -21.18 6.15
C GLY A 195 -6.88 -20.89 6.57
N ALA A 196 -7.74 -20.45 5.65
CA ALA A 196 -9.18 -20.43 5.87
C ALA A 196 -9.69 -21.87 6.03
N ASP A 197 -9.80 -22.32 7.27
CA ASP A 197 -10.44 -23.59 7.59
C ASP A 197 -11.95 -23.43 7.41
N VAL A 198 -12.54 -24.25 6.53
CA VAL A 198 -13.94 -24.12 6.05
C VAL A 198 -14.97 -24.35 7.18
N SER A 199 -14.51 -24.79 8.35
CA SER A 199 -15.28 -24.98 9.59
C SER A 199 -15.22 -23.83 10.59
N ALA A 200 -14.27 -22.90 10.47
CA ALA A 200 -13.92 -21.97 11.55
C ALA A 200 -14.65 -20.62 11.47
N ARG A 201 -15.93 -20.58 11.86
CA ARG A 201 -16.65 -19.30 12.07
C ARG A 201 -15.91 -18.43 13.10
N ALA A 202 -15.30 -17.35 12.65
CA ALA A 202 -14.66 -16.37 13.52
C ALA A 202 -15.70 -15.72 14.46
N PRO A 203 -15.40 -15.52 15.76
CA PRO A 203 -16.32 -14.87 16.68
C PRO A 203 -16.56 -13.42 16.24
N ALA A 204 -17.84 -13.05 16.09
CA ALA A 204 -18.24 -11.71 15.68
C ALA A 204 -17.77 -10.66 16.71
N THR A 205 -16.79 -9.84 16.35
CA THR A 205 -16.31 -8.74 17.18
C THR A 205 -17.00 -7.47 16.74
N ARG A 206 -18.00 -7.02 17.50
CA ARG A 206 -18.59 -5.69 17.30
C ARG A 206 -17.65 -4.64 17.87
N VAL A 207 -17.22 -3.70 17.05
CA VAL A 207 -16.48 -2.51 17.46
C VAL A 207 -17.36 -1.30 17.18
N ALA A 208 -17.83 -0.64 18.24
CA ALA A 208 -18.50 0.66 18.08
C ALA A 208 -17.43 1.76 17.98
N VAL A 209 -17.63 2.70 17.05
CA VAL A 209 -16.80 3.92 16.92
C VAL A 209 -17.74 5.10 17.06
N GLU A 210 -17.61 5.83 18.16
CA GLU A 210 -18.40 7.03 18.44
C GLU A 210 -17.49 8.25 18.26
N GLY A 211 -17.83 9.14 17.33
CA GLY A 211 -17.05 10.34 16.98
C GLY A 211 -15.93 10.08 15.96
N ALA A 212 -16.05 10.73 14.78
CA ALA A 212 -15.01 10.70 13.76
C ALA A 212 -13.96 11.79 14.03
N ARG A 213 -12.72 11.38 14.35
CA ARG A 213 -11.51 12.21 14.29
C ARG A 213 -10.26 11.34 14.19
N LEU A 214 -9.40 11.61 13.21
CA LEU A 214 -8.03 11.08 13.15
C LEU A 214 -7.09 12.28 13.33
N VAL A 215 -6.41 12.34 14.47
CA VAL A 215 -5.72 13.55 14.96
C VAL A 215 -4.50 13.16 15.77
N VAL A 216 -3.29 13.48 15.27
CA VAL A 216 -2.07 13.84 16.02
C VAL A 216 -1.21 14.65 15.04
N ASP A 217 -0.63 15.83 15.32
CA ASP A 217 -0.52 16.58 16.57
C ASP A 217 -1.23 17.95 16.44
N GLY A 218 -2.57 17.95 16.49
CA GLY A 218 -3.42 19.13 16.25
C GLY A 218 -4.09 19.18 14.87
N ASP A 219 -4.84 18.12 14.53
CA ASP A 219 -5.71 17.98 13.34
C ASP A 219 -5.00 18.19 11.98
N TYR A 220 -3.98 17.37 11.69
CA TYR A 220 -3.38 17.35 10.36
C TYR A 220 -4.33 16.79 9.30
N GLN A 221 -4.50 17.58 8.24
CA GLN A 221 -5.10 17.15 7.00
C GLN A 221 -4.18 16.15 6.31
N LEU A 222 -4.85 15.15 5.79
CA LEU A 222 -4.37 14.22 4.79
C LEU A 222 -4.74 14.99 3.46
N ALA A 223 -4.10 14.89 2.27
CA ALA A 223 -4.45 15.73 1.08
C ALA A 223 -4.31 15.07 -0.33
N VAL A 224 -5.32 14.36 -0.92
CA VAL A 224 -5.14 13.71 -2.26
C VAL A 224 -5.31 14.69 -3.42
N ARG A 225 -4.25 14.87 -4.21
CA ARG A 225 -4.33 15.30 -5.61
C ARG A 225 -3.28 14.58 -6.45
N ALA A 226 -3.50 14.53 -7.76
CA ALA A 226 -2.56 13.95 -8.72
C ALA A 226 -1.27 14.80 -8.89
N ASP A 227 -1.25 16.02 -8.35
CA ASP A 227 -0.09 16.90 -8.24
C ASP A 227 0.47 16.95 -6.79
N ALA A 228 1.48 16.11 -6.55
CA ALA A 228 2.40 16.09 -5.39
C ALA A 228 1.88 15.60 -4.00
N ALA A 229 2.43 14.45 -3.61
CA ALA A 229 3.02 14.15 -2.29
C ALA A 229 2.13 14.00 -1.03
N ASN A 230 0.81 14.19 -1.06
CA ASN A 230 -0.06 13.80 0.07
C ASN A 230 -1.35 13.06 -0.39
N LEU A 231 -2.10 12.50 0.57
CA LEU A 231 -3.32 11.70 0.39
C LEU A 231 -4.34 12.12 1.46
N GLU A 232 -5.64 12.35 1.20
CA GLU A 232 -6.71 12.62 2.20
C GLU A 232 -7.73 11.47 2.25
N LEU A 233 -7.96 10.94 3.46
CA LEU A 233 -9.06 10.03 3.77
C LEU A 233 -10.12 10.75 4.62
N ALA A 234 -10.61 11.90 4.14
CA ALA A 234 -11.76 12.57 4.75
C ALA A 234 -13.04 11.77 4.43
N GLY A 235 -13.73 11.30 5.48
CA GLY A 235 -15.09 10.76 5.35
C GLY A 235 -15.24 9.26 5.08
N ALA A 236 -14.18 8.46 5.20
CA ALA A 236 -14.31 7.00 5.20
C ALA A 236 -14.93 6.52 6.53
N ALA A 237 -16.25 6.41 6.59
CA ALA A 237 -16.88 5.53 7.58
C ALA A 237 -16.39 4.10 7.34
N ARG A 238 -16.10 3.34 8.41
CA ARG A 238 -15.84 1.90 8.27
C ARG A 238 -17.13 1.22 7.80
N ALA A 239 -17.24 1.03 6.49
CA ALA A 239 -18.22 0.13 5.91
C ALA A 239 -17.75 -1.30 6.19
N HIS A 240 -18.58 -2.08 6.88
CA HIS A 240 -18.40 -3.53 6.96
C HIS A 240 -19.09 -4.12 5.72
N ASP A 241 -18.30 -4.41 4.69
CA ASP A 241 -18.82 -4.70 3.35
C ASP A 241 -19.01 -6.20 3.04
N ALA A 242 -18.78 -7.08 4.01
CA ALA A 242 -19.11 -8.51 3.87
C ALA A 242 -20.60 -8.74 4.18
N ASP A 243 -21.33 -9.35 3.24
CA ASP A 243 -22.67 -9.83 3.54
C ASP A 243 -22.54 -11.16 4.33
N ALA A 244 -23.49 -11.46 5.22
CA ALA A 244 -23.36 -12.61 6.13
C ALA A 244 -23.77 -13.95 5.49
N SER A 245 -23.56 -14.13 4.17
CA SER A 245 -24.16 -15.22 3.39
C SER A 245 -23.66 -16.62 3.78
N GLY A 246 -22.45 -16.72 4.35
CA GLY A 246 -21.78 -18.00 4.61
C GLY A 246 -21.35 -18.72 3.33
N SER A 247 -21.36 -18.02 2.20
CA SER A 247 -20.92 -18.48 0.88
C SER A 247 -19.77 -17.61 0.38
N VAL A 248 -19.12 -18.00 -0.72
CA VAL A 248 -18.05 -17.19 -1.33
C VAL A 248 -18.66 -16.11 -2.20
N GLU A 249 -18.52 -14.86 -1.77
CA GLU A 249 -19.02 -13.67 -2.47
C GLU A 249 -17.96 -13.12 -3.42
N ALA A 250 -18.39 -12.55 -4.54
CA ALA A 250 -17.51 -11.88 -5.49
C ALA A 250 -18.23 -10.77 -6.26
N TRP A 251 -17.51 -9.70 -6.58
CA TRP A 251 -18.00 -8.57 -7.35
C TRP A 251 -16.91 -8.04 -8.27
N VAL A 252 -17.31 -7.35 -9.34
CA VAL A 252 -16.37 -6.62 -10.21
C VAL A 252 -16.38 -5.14 -9.89
N ASN A 253 -15.21 -4.53 -10.04
CA ASN A 253 -15.01 -3.09 -9.96
C ASN A 253 -14.45 -2.61 -11.30
N VAL A 254 -15.00 -1.53 -11.85
CA VAL A 254 -14.49 -0.86 -13.06
C VAL A 254 -14.07 0.56 -12.69
N SER A 255 -12.79 0.86 -12.87
CA SER A 255 -12.14 2.10 -12.41
C SER A 255 -11.50 2.86 -13.56
N ARG A 256 -11.80 4.16 -13.67
CA ARG A 256 -11.17 5.13 -14.59
C ARG A 256 -10.30 6.10 -13.79
N ALA A 257 -9.70 7.08 -14.46
CA ALA A 257 -8.91 8.12 -13.83
C ALA A 257 -9.65 8.79 -12.66
N GLY A 258 -8.96 8.97 -11.54
CA GLY A 258 -9.51 9.52 -10.29
C GLY A 258 -10.34 8.54 -9.45
N HIS A 259 -10.72 7.37 -9.96
CA HIS A 259 -11.54 6.40 -9.21
C HIS A 259 -10.68 5.68 -8.15
N PHE A 260 -11.28 5.42 -6.98
CA PHE A 260 -10.59 4.81 -5.84
C PHE A 260 -11.54 4.00 -4.95
N ASN A 261 -11.01 3.30 -3.95
CA ASN A 261 -11.81 2.71 -2.87
C ASN A 261 -11.36 3.29 -1.52
N ALA A 262 -12.31 3.77 -0.72
CA ALA A 262 -12.09 4.29 0.62
C ALA A 262 -11.52 3.21 1.56
N LEU A 263 -10.97 3.65 2.70
CA LEU A 263 -10.45 2.73 3.72
C LEU A 263 -11.60 1.99 4.42
N HIS A 264 -11.65 0.67 4.27
CA HIS A 264 -12.73 -0.19 4.75
C HIS A 264 -12.19 -1.58 5.19
N ASP A 265 -13.08 -2.44 5.68
CA ASP A 265 -12.79 -3.85 5.96
C ASP A 265 -13.99 -4.73 5.57
N HIS A 266 -13.76 -6.04 5.52
CA HIS A 266 -14.79 -7.05 5.27
C HIS A 266 -15.02 -7.89 6.53
N ALA A 267 -15.33 -7.23 7.65
CA ALA A 267 -15.62 -7.91 8.92
C ALA A 267 -16.81 -8.89 8.80
N GLY A 268 -16.47 -10.17 8.62
CA GLY A 268 -17.41 -11.25 8.33
C GLY A 268 -16.75 -12.35 7.51
N ALA A 269 -15.86 -11.96 6.59
CA ALA A 269 -15.00 -12.86 5.83
C ALA A 269 -13.79 -13.34 6.67
N SER A 270 -13.39 -14.60 6.49
CA SER A 270 -12.12 -15.12 6.97
C SER A 270 -10.96 -14.60 6.12
N VAL A 271 -11.14 -14.61 4.79
CA VAL A 271 -10.18 -14.13 3.79
C VAL A 271 -10.90 -13.25 2.78
N SER A 272 -10.33 -12.09 2.49
CA SER A 272 -10.74 -11.25 1.36
C SER A 272 -9.60 -11.14 0.36
N GLY A 273 -9.90 -10.70 -0.85
CA GLY A 273 -8.86 -10.50 -1.85
C GLY A 273 -9.36 -9.88 -3.13
N VAL A 274 -8.41 -9.68 -4.04
CA VAL A 274 -8.67 -9.12 -5.37
C VAL A 274 -7.83 -9.84 -6.43
N ILE A 275 -8.48 -10.11 -7.56
CA ILE A 275 -7.88 -10.54 -8.83
C ILE A 275 -7.96 -9.34 -9.77
N TRP A 276 -6.81 -8.86 -10.26
CA TRP A 276 -6.81 -7.83 -11.30
C TRP A 276 -7.06 -8.48 -12.66
N VAL A 277 -8.22 -8.23 -13.24
CA VAL A 277 -8.60 -8.77 -14.55
C VAL A 277 -7.86 -8.03 -15.66
N ARG A 278 -7.84 -6.69 -15.54
CA ARG A 278 -7.13 -5.74 -16.41
C ARG A 278 -6.54 -4.65 -15.52
N ALA A 279 -5.22 -4.61 -15.40
CA ALA A 279 -4.47 -3.59 -14.69
C ALA A 279 -3.08 -3.44 -15.36
N PRO A 280 -2.93 -2.49 -16.30
CA PRO A 280 -1.62 -2.18 -16.85
C PRO A 280 -0.66 -1.74 -15.72
N PRO A 281 0.63 -2.08 -15.81
CA PRO A 281 1.61 -1.63 -14.83
C PRO A 281 1.74 -0.10 -14.89
N ALA A 282 1.66 0.56 -13.73
CA ALA A 282 1.80 2.01 -13.64
C ALA A 282 3.18 2.46 -14.17
N PRO A 283 3.25 3.52 -15.00
CA PRO A 283 4.52 4.07 -15.44
C PRO A 283 5.26 4.79 -14.31
N ARG A 284 6.53 5.11 -14.58
CA ARG A 284 7.38 5.85 -13.62
C ARG A 284 6.80 7.22 -13.30
N GLY A 285 6.88 7.62 -12.02
CA GLY A 285 6.32 8.86 -11.49
C GLY A 285 4.88 8.73 -10.96
N VAL A 286 4.17 7.63 -11.24
CA VAL A 286 2.83 7.33 -10.72
C VAL A 286 2.74 5.89 -10.18
N GLU A 287 3.83 5.36 -9.63
CA GLU A 287 3.99 3.95 -9.21
C GLU A 287 2.97 3.48 -8.16
N PHE A 288 2.31 4.41 -7.46
CA PHE A 288 1.26 4.12 -6.47
C PHE A 288 -0.17 4.17 -7.05
N SER A 289 -0.30 4.54 -8.33
CA SER A 289 -1.58 4.64 -9.03
C SER A 289 -2.35 3.32 -8.97
N GLY A 290 -3.55 3.37 -8.39
CA GLY A 290 -4.41 2.19 -8.31
C GLY A 290 -3.91 1.05 -7.42
N CYS A 291 -2.87 1.25 -6.61
CA CYS A 291 -2.34 0.23 -5.70
C CYS A 291 -3.35 -0.15 -4.60
N LEU A 292 -3.33 -1.43 -4.21
CA LEU A 292 -3.99 -1.86 -2.97
C LEU A 292 -3.12 -1.45 -1.78
N PHE A 293 -3.69 -0.66 -0.89
CA PHE A 293 -3.11 -0.28 0.40
C PHE A 293 -3.65 -1.18 1.50
N LEU A 294 -2.76 -1.83 2.26
CA LEU A 294 -3.09 -2.70 3.39
C LEU A 294 -2.57 -2.06 4.69
N ALA A 295 -3.45 -1.71 5.63
CA ALA A 295 -3.06 -1.20 6.94
C ALA A 295 -2.75 -2.35 7.91
N LEU A 296 -1.49 -2.82 7.88
CA LEU A 296 -0.96 -3.88 8.73
C LEU A 296 -1.04 -3.54 10.24
N ARG A 297 -0.83 -2.28 10.59
CA ARG A 297 -1.03 -1.74 11.94
C ARG A 297 -1.45 -0.27 11.85
N PHE A 298 -2.51 0.11 12.57
CA PHE A 298 -2.87 1.52 12.74
C PHE A 298 -1.87 2.24 13.66
N PRO A 299 -1.60 3.54 13.44
CA PRO A 299 -0.78 4.32 14.36
C PRO A 299 -1.39 4.40 15.76
N SER A 300 -0.53 4.48 16.78
CA SER A 300 -0.88 4.78 18.17
C SER A 300 0.17 5.72 18.76
N ASP A 301 -0.10 6.25 19.96
CA ASP A 301 0.81 7.15 20.68
C ASP A 301 2.22 6.56 20.86
N ASP A 302 2.31 5.23 21.03
CA ASP A 302 3.55 4.49 21.26
C ASP A 302 4.23 3.96 19.98
N ALA A 303 3.54 3.91 18.84
CA ALA A 303 4.05 3.29 17.63
C ALA A 303 3.48 3.86 16.32
N PRO A 304 4.31 4.13 15.29
CA PRO A 304 3.82 4.48 13.97
C PRO A 304 3.06 3.30 13.34
N GLY A 305 2.11 3.65 12.46
CA GLY A 305 1.41 2.67 11.65
C GLY A 305 2.37 1.89 10.74
N ALA A 306 1.93 0.71 10.31
CA ALA A 306 2.60 -0.10 9.30
C ALA A 306 1.62 -0.38 8.17
N TYR A 307 2.09 -0.31 6.93
CA TYR A 307 1.28 -0.59 5.75
C TYR A 307 2.09 -1.35 4.70
N ALA A 308 1.39 -2.04 3.80
CA ALA A 308 1.94 -2.54 2.56
C ALA A 308 1.22 -1.91 1.36
N LEU A 309 1.94 -1.72 0.25
CA LEU A 309 1.38 -1.36 -1.05
C LEU A 309 1.59 -2.52 -2.01
N VAL A 310 0.51 -2.97 -2.64
CA VAL A 310 0.56 -4.00 -3.68
C VAL A 310 0.19 -3.37 -5.01
N ALA A 311 1.17 -3.30 -5.91
CA ALA A 311 0.98 -2.82 -7.27
C ALA A 311 0.08 -3.78 -8.06
N PRO A 312 -0.92 -3.26 -8.81
CA PRO A 312 -1.82 -4.10 -9.56
C PRO A 312 -1.13 -4.61 -10.84
N ALA A 313 -1.47 -5.82 -11.27
CA ALA A 313 -0.92 -6.41 -12.50
C ALA A 313 -1.90 -7.41 -13.11
N ASP A 314 -1.98 -7.45 -14.44
CA ASP A 314 -2.87 -8.36 -15.19
C ASP A 314 -2.81 -9.82 -14.69
N ARG A 315 -3.97 -10.33 -14.28
CA ARG A 315 -4.23 -11.70 -13.78
C ARG A 315 -3.56 -12.07 -12.46
N ALA A 316 -2.89 -11.12 -11.79
CA ALA A 316 -2.38 -11.29 -10.44
C ALA A 316 -3.52 -11.32 -9.41
N LEU A 317 -3.28 -11.98 -8.28
CA LEU A 317 -4.22 -12.09 -7.15
C LEU A 317 -3.47 -11.78 -5.85
N VAL A 318 -4.12 -11.04 -4.97
CA VAL A 318 -3.71 -10.87 -3.56
C VAL A 318 -4.86 -11.22 -2.62
N ALA A 319 -4.55 -12.01 -1.60
CA ALA A 319 -5.49 -12.45 -0.56
C ALA A 319 -4.92 -12.14 0.83
N PHE A 320 -5.79 -11.73 1.74
CA PHE A 320 -5.46 -11.22 3.08
C PHE A 320 -6.62 -11.48 4.05
N PRO A 321 -6.43 -11.39 5.38
CA PRO A 321 -7.51 -11.61 6.34
C PRO A 321 -8.62 -10.57 6.14
N GLY A 322 -9.90 -10.98 6.14
CA GLY A 322 -11.01 -10.06 5.80
C GLY A 322 -11.15 -8.83 6.71
N ARG A 323 -10.62 -8.91 7.94
CA ARG A 323 -10.56 -7.79 8.90
C ARG A 323 -9.36 -6.85 8.72
N LEU A 324 -8.48 -7.11 7.76
CA LEU A 324 -7.35 -6.23 7.47
C LEU A 324 -7.89 -4.98 6.76
N ALA A 325 -7.81 -3.84 7.43
CA ALA A 325 -8.27 -2.59 6.87
C ALA A 325 -7.46 -2.24 5.61
N HIS A 326 -8.14 -1.88 4.54
CA HIS A 326 -7.51 -1.65 3.25
C HIS A 326 -8.25 -0.62 2.41
N ALA A 327 -7.55 -0.06 1.44
CA ALA A 327 -8.04 0.94 0.50
C ALA A 327 -7.46 0.65 -0.88
N VAL A 328 -8.03 1.23 -1.93
CA VAL A 328 -7.39 1.25 -3.25
C VAL A 328 -7.07 2.69 -3.57
N LEU A 329 -5.80 3.00 -3.78
CA LEU A 329 -5.34 4.35 -4.09
C LEU A 329 -5.93 4.84 -5.42
N PRO A 330 -6.11 6.16 -5.62
CA PRO A 330 -6.67 6.66 -6.87
C PRO A 330 -5.87 6.25 -8.10
N LEU A 331 -6.60 5.95 -9.17
CA LEU A 331 -6.02 5.65 -10.46
C LEU A 331 -5.62 6.97 -11.15
N ALA A 332 -4.33 7.25 -11.25
CA ALA A 332 -3.80 8.39 -12.00
C ALA A 332 -4.14 8.24 -13.50
N PRO A 333 -4.53 9.33 -14.21
CA PRO A 333 -4.76 9.29 -15.67
C PRO A 333 -3.60 8.69 -16.44
N GLU A 334 -2.36 8.96 -16.02
CA GLU A 334 -1.12 8.54 -16.66
C GLU A 334 -0.89 7.03 -16.57
N ALA A 335 -1.59 6.31 -15.69
CA ALA A 335 -1.51 4.85 -15.58
C ALA A 335 -2.47 4.11 -16.53
N LEU A 336 -3.31 4.83 -17.26
CA LEU A 336 -4.20 4.29 -18.30
C LEU A 336 -3.54 4.40 -19.67
N ARG A 337 -3.85 3.47 -20.59
CA ARG A 337 -3.28 3.50 -21.96
C ARG A 337 -3.88 4.61 -22.83
N ASP A 338 -5.13 4.96 -22.54
CA ASP A 338 -5.90 6.02 -23.20
C ASP A 338 -6.96 6.55 -22.21
N PRO A 339 -7.61 7.70 -22.48
CA PRO A 339 -8.55 8.31 -21.54
C PRO A 339 -9.82 7.48 -21.24
N ASP A 340 -10.17 6.54 -22.10
CA ASP A 340 -11.34 5.66 -21.97
C ASP A 340 -10.98 4.27 -21.39
N ASP A 341 -9.68 3.96 -21.25
CA ASP A 341 -9.17 2.72 -20.64
C ASP A 341 -9.63 2.60 -19.16
N VAL A 342 -9.70 1.36 -18.70
CA VAL A 342 -10.21 0.99 -17.39
C VAL A 342 -9.29 -0.01 -16.71
N ARG A 343 -9.15 0.15 -15.40
CA ARG A 343 -8.71 -0.94 -14.52
C ARG A 343 -9.94 -1.75 -14.11
N ILE A 344 -9.91 -3.05 -14.36
CA ILE A 344 -10.96 -4.00 -13.98
C ILE A 344 -10.41 -4.97 -12.95
N SER A 345 -11.12 -5.14 -11.84
CA SER A 345 -10.74 -6.10 -10.79
C SER A 345 -11.94 -6.84 -10.23
N LEU A 346 -11.80 -8.15 -10.05
CA LEU A 346 -12.74 -9.01 -9.34
C LEU A 346 -12.27 -9.08 -7.88
N ALA A 347 -13.06 -8.53 -6.95
CA ALA A 347 -12.82 -8.67 -5.52
C ALA A 347 -13.73 -9.76 -4.94
N PHE A 348 -13.32 -10.36 -3.82
CA PHE A 348 -14.02 -11.49 -3.23
C PHE A 348 -13.92 -11.52 -1.70
N ASN A 349 -14.92 -12.15 -1.09
CA ASN A 349 -14.94 -12.54 0.31
C ASN A 349 -15.13 -14.06 0.42
N TYR A 350 -14.28 -14.70 1.20
CA TYR A 350 -14.39 -16.10 1.58
C TYR A 350 -14.78 -16.18 3.08
N PRO A 351 -15.82 -16.96 3.44
CA PRO A 351 -16.38 -16.99 4.79
C PRO A 351 -15.46 -17.63 5.84
#